data_AF-A0A2W4W2U6-F1
#
_entry.id   AF-A0A2W4W2U6-F1
#
_cell.length_a   1.000
_cell.length_b   1.000
_cell.length_c   1.000
_cell.angle_alpha   90.00
_cell.angle_beta   90.00
_cell.angle_gamma   90.00
#
_symmetry.space_group_name_H-M   'P 1'
#
loop_
_entity.id
_entity.type
_entity.pdbx_description
1 polymer ?
#
loop_
_entity_poly.entity_id
_entity_poly.type
_entity_poly.pdbx_seq_one_letter_code
_entity_poly.pdbx_strand_id
1 'polypeptide(L)'
;MKLFAITIQALILSLSITGSSSLAQTLELPSNLIPFNSVDEEKLLINSENRTDYFPLSIHFITQQNQAFCGVASMVMVLNALNIPAPEAPEYPKFRTFTQDNFFNNEKTSKVTSANALRRRGMN
;
A
#
# COMPACT_ATOMS: atom_id res chain seq x y z
N MET A 1 48.02 13.78 8.27
CA MET A 1 46.87 14.07 7.38
C MET A 1 46.37 12.85 6.59
N LYS A 2 47.20 12.17 5.78
CA LYS A 2 46.76 11.01 4.97
C LYS A 2 46.21 9.83 5.81
N LEU A 3 46.85 9.50 6.94
CA LEU A 3 46.39 8.41 7.81
C LEU A 3 45.00 8.68 8.42
N PHE A 4 44.72 9.95 8.76
CA PHE A 4 43.43 10.39 9.31
C PHE A 4 42.30 10.35 8.26
N ALA A 5 42.61 10.66 7.00
CA ALA A 5 41.68 10.56 5.90
C ALA A 5 41.32 9.09 5.57
N ILE A 6 42.31 8.18 5.64
CA ILE A 6 42.10 6.74 5.42
C ILE A 6 41.21 6.15 6.52
N THR A 7 41.40 6.55 7.79
CA THR A 7 40.55 6.08 8.89
C THR A 7 39.11 6.57 8.77
N ILE A 8 38.88 7.81 8.31
CA ILE A 8 37.53 8.33 8.09
C ILE A 8 36.84 7.60 6.94
N GLN A 9 37.55 7.37 5.83
CA GLN A 9 37.01 6.62 4.69
C GLN A 9 36.66 5.17 5.07
N ALA A 10 37.51 4.51 5.86
CA ALA A 10 37.24 3.17 6.36
C ALA A 10 36.00 3.13 7.28
N LEU A 11 35.83 4.14 8.14
CA LEU A 11 34.68 4.26 9.04
C LEU A 11 33.35 4.49 8.29
N ILE A 12 33.36 5.35 7.26
CA ILE A 12 32.19 5.59 6.40
C ILE A 12 31.79 4.33 5.62
N LEU A 13 32.78 3.58 5.12
CA LEU A 13 32.54 2.35 4.39
C LEU A 13 31.98 1.25 5.31
N SER A 14 32.49 1.13 6.54
CA SER A 14 31.95 0.17 7.52
C SER A 14 30.53 0.51 7.96
N LEU A 15 30.21 1.81 8.12
CA LEU A 15 28.87 2.26 8.49
C LEU A 15 27.85 2.01 7.37
N SER A 16 28.29 2.10 6.11
CA SER A 16 27.47 1.78 4.93
C SER A 16 27.18 0.28 4.78
N ILE A 17 28.08 -0.59 5.23
CA ILE A 17 27.91 -2.06 5.16
C ILE A 17 27.07 -2.59 6.34
N THR A 18 27.12 -1.92 7.49
CA THR A 18 26.30 -2.24 8.67
C THR A 18 24.93 -1.56 8.68
N GLY A 19 24.69 -0.63 7.75
CA GLY A 19 23.37 -0.10 7.42
C GLY A 19 22.46 -1.26 7.04
N SER A 20 21.73 -1.74 8.04
CA SER A 20 20.91 -2.93 7.99
C SER A 20 20.03 -2.87 6.75
N SER A 21 19.99 -3.97 6.01
CA SER A 21 19.08 -4.14 4.90
C SER A 21 17.67 -3.78 5.40
N SER A 22 17.20 -2.57 5.08
CA SER A 22 15.80 -2.18 5.24
C SER A 22 15.01 -2.93 4.18
N LEU A 23 15.00 -4.25 4.28
CA LEU A 23 14.11 -5.09 3.51
C LEU A 23 12.70 -4.72 3.96
N ALA A 24 11.79 -4.59 3.00
CA ALA A 24 10.38 -4.39 3.25
C ALA A 24 9.81 -5.67 3.91
N GLN A 25 10.12 -5.87 5.19
CA GLN A 25 9.71 -7.02 5.98
C GLN A 25 8.44 -6.68 6.74
N THR A 26 7.48 -7.59 6.64
CA THR A 26 6.24 -7.55 7.43
C THR A 26 6.55 -7.97 8.87
N LEU A 27 5.79 -7.44 9.83
CA LEU A 27 5.86 -7.87 11.22
C LEU A 27 5.39 -9.33 11.36
N GLU A 28 5.90 -10.04 12.37
CA GLU A 28 5.39 -11.35 12.75
C GLU A 28 3.91 -11.26 13.15
N LEU A 29 3.13 -12.26 12.75
CA LEU A 29 1.72 -12.35 13.11
C LEU A 29 1.55 -12.92 14.53
N PRO A 30 0.61 -12.39 15.33
CA PRO A 30 0.15 -13.04 16.55
C PRO A 30 -0.31 -14.49 16.31
N SER A 31 -0.14 -15.36 17.30
CA SER A 31 -0.42 -16.81 17.16
C SER A 31 -1.88 -17.17 16.89
N ASN A 32 -2.80 -16.22 17.02
CA ASN A 32 -4.23 -16.39 16.73
C ASN A 32 -4.62 -16.00 15.29
N LEU A 33 -3.66 -15.60 14.44
CA LEU A 33 -3.91 -15.27 13.04
C LEU A 33 -3.19 -16.26 12.12
N ILE A 34 -3.84 -16.64 11.03
CA ILE A 34 -3.25 -17.49 9.98
C ILE A 34 -2.78 -16.59 8.83
N PRO A 35 -1.49 -16.59 8.45
CA PRO A 35 -0.98 -15.79 7.36
C PRO A 35 -1.59 -16.20 6.01
N PHE A 36 -1.97 -15.21 5.18
CA PHE A 36 -2.49 -15.43 3.83
C PHE A 36 -1.49 -16.12 2.88
N ASN A 37 -0.19 -16.00 3.14
CA ASN A 37 0.86 -16.66 2.37
C ASN A 37 1.25 -18.05 2.91
N SER A 38 0.34 -18.72 3.63
CA SER A 38 0.57 -20.06 4.18
C SER A 38 -0.26 -21.13 3.46
N VAL A 39 0.24 -22.37 3.47
CA VAL A 39 -0.48 -23.53 2.91
C VAL A 39 -1.80 -23.79 3.63
N ASP A 40 -1.88 -23.47 4.93
CA ASP A 40 -3.10 -23.65 5.70
C ASP A 40 -4.18 -22.64 5.29
N GLU A 41 -3.80 -21.41 4.93
CA GLU A 41 -4.76 -20.41 4.46
C GLU A 41 -5.29 -20.71 3.05
N GLU A 42 -4.46 -21.23 2.14
CA GLU A 42 -4.92 -21.59 0.79
C GLU A 42 -6.15 -22.52 0.85
N LYS A 43 -6.14 -23.47 1.81
CA LYS A 43 -7.29 -24.34 2.08
C LYS A 43 -8.50 -23.59 2.62
N LEU A 44 -8.31 -22.58 3.47
CA LEU A 44 -9.42 -21.77 4.00
C LEU A 44 -10.11 -21.00 2.87
N LEU A 45 -9.36 -20.36 2.00
CA LEU A 45 -9.92 -19.64 0.87
C LEU A 45 -10.64 -20.60 -0.10
N ILE A 46 -9.99 -21.72 -0.49
CA ILE A 46 -10.55 -22.72 -1.42
C ILE A 46 -11.77 -23.46 -0.85
N ASN A 47 -11.90 -23.57 0.46
CA ASN A 47 -13.06 -24.22 1.08
C ASN A 47 -14.15 -23.24 1.55
N SER A 48 -13.88 -21.93 1.55
CA SER A 48 -14.87 -20.92 1.95
C SER A 48 -16.02 -20.84 0.94
N GLU A 49 -17.26 -20.96 1.42
CA GLU A 49 -18.48 -20.71 0.63
C GLU A 49 -18.73 -19.20 0.39
N ASN A 50 -18.04 -18.33 1.12
CA ASN A 50 -18.23 -16.88 1.10
C ASN A 50 -16.95 -16.17 0.63
N ARG A 51 -16.60 -16.36 -0.65
CA ARG A 51 -15.35 -15.83 -1.24
C ARG A 51 -15.52 -15.07 -2.56
N THR A 52 -16.75 -14.73 -2.93
CA THR A 52 -17.05 -14.08 -4.22
C THR A 52 -16.27 -12.78 -4.40
N ASP A 53 -16.13 -12.01 -3.33
CA ASP A 53 -15.53 -10.69 -3.36
C ASP A 53 -14.00 -10.74 -3.40
N TYR A 54 -13.39 -11.86 -3.00
CA TYR A 54 -11.95 -12.04 -3.02
C TYR A 54 -11.39 -11.83 -4.43
N PHE A 55 -12.00 -12.45 -5.45
CA PHE A 55 -11.48 -12.41 -6.82
C PHE A 55 -11.41 -10.99 -7.40
N PRO A 56 -12.50 -10.19 -7.44
CA PRO A 56 -12.42 -8.83 -7.96
C PRO A 56 -11.54 -7.92 -7.08
N LEU A 57 -11.54 -8.09 -5.76
CA LEU A 57 -10.67 -7.29 -4.88
C LEU A 57 -9.19 -7.62 -5.10
N SER A 58 -8.84 -8.89 -5.31
CA SER A 58 -7.46 -9.33 -5.54
C SER A 58 -6.87 -8.74 -6.83
N ILE A 59 -7.67 -8.61 -7.89
CA ILE A 59 -7.28 -7.97 -9.16
C ILE A 59 -6.93 -6.49 -8.96
N HIS A 60 -7.56 -5.84 -7.98
CA HIS A 60 -7.36 -4.42 -7.68
C HIS A 60 -6.50 -4.16 -6.45
N PHE A 61 -5.83 -5.18 -5.89
CA PHE A 61 -5.07 -5.03 -4.65
C PHE A 61 -3.90 -4.05 -4.80
N ILE A 62 -3.82 -3.06 -3.91
CA ILE A 62 -2.80 -2.00 -3.93
C ILE A 62 -2.29 -1.72 -2.51
N THR A 63 -1.04 -1.25 -2.43
CA THR A 63 -0.46 -0.76 -1.17
C THR A 63 -0.86 0.70 -0.92
N GLN A 64 -1.22 1.03 0.32
CA GLN A 64 -1.49 2.41 0.72
C GLN A 64 -0.26 3.31 0.51
N GLN A 65 -0.46 4.53 -0.02
CA GLN A 65 0.65 5.46 -0.31
C GLN A 65 1.41 5.91 0.94
N ASN A 66 0.72 5.98 2.09
CA ASN A 66 1.30 6.33 3.38
C ASN A 66 0.45 5.72 4.51
N GLN A 67 0.93 5.82 5.76
CA GLN A 67 0.29 5.22 6.93
C GLN A 67 -1.12 5.76 7.24
N ALA A 68 -1.51 6.91 6.68
CA ALA A 68 -2.83 7.50 6.88
C ALA A 68 -3.79 7.25 5.69
N PHE A 69 -3.35 6.55 4.65
CA PHE A 69 -4.11 6.36 3.39
C PHE A 69 -4.76 4.99 3.23
N CYS A 70 -4.72 4.14 4.26
CA CYS A 70 -5.29 2.78 4.23
C CYS A 70 -6.73 2.77 3.68
N GLY A 71 -7.62 3.61 4.19
CA GLY A 71 -8.99 3.59 3.71
C GLY A 71 -9.21 4.24 2.33
N VAL A 72 -8.33 5.14 1.87
CA VAL A 72 -8.36 5.59 0.46
C VAL A 72 -7.99 4.44 -0.45
N ALA A 73 -6.95 3.67 -0.10
CA ALA A 73 -6.59 2.45 -0.82
C ALA A 73 -7.76 1.45 -0.85
N SER A 74 -8.42 1.21 0.30
CA SER A 74 -9.60 0.35 0.37
C SER A 74 -10.74 0.82 -0.52
N MET A 75 -11.08 2.13 -0.51
CA MET A 75 -12.13 2.67 -1.36
C MET A 75 -11.81 2.54 -2.84
N VAL A 76 -10.56 2.82 -3.24
CA VAL A 76 -10.11 2.66 -4.63
C VAL A 76 -10.25 1.20 -5.09
N MET A 77 -9.84 0.23 -4.28
CA MET A 77 -10.02 -1.19 -4.58
C MET A 77 -11.51 -1.53 -4.82
N VAL A 78 -12.38 -1.11 -3.91
CA VAL A 78 -13.82 -1.40 -3.97
C VAL A 78 -14.49 -0.72 -5.18
N LEU A 79 -14.19 0.56 -5.43
CA LEU A 79 -14.78 1.30 -6.55
C LEU A 79 -14.38 0.71 -7.91
N ASN A 80 -13.12 0.27 -8.05
CA ASN A 80 -12.66 -0.42 -9.25
C ASN A 80 -13.31 -1.81 -9.39
N ALA A 81 -13.40 -2.58 -8.31
CA ALA A 81 -14.09 -3.89 -8.31
C ALA A 81 -15.58 -3.78 -8.69
N LEU A 82 -16.23 -2.68 -8.30
CA LEU A 82 -17.62 -2.36 -8.67
C LEU A 82 -17.76 -1.79 -10.10
N ASN A 83 -16.65 -1.57 -10.82
CA ASN A 83 -16.63 -0.96 -12.15
C ASN A 83 -17.32 0.42 -12.20
N ILE A 84 -17.18 1.22 -11.15
CA ILE A 84 -17.72 2.58 -11.12
C ILE A 84 -17.00 3.43 -12.17
N PRO A 85 -17.71 4.31 -12.93
CA PRO A 85 -17.07 5.22 -13.86
C PRO A 85 -15.99 6.06 -13.18
N ALA A 86 -14.74 5.81 -13.57
CA ALA A 86 -13.58 6.40 -12.94
C ALA A 86 -13.14 7.70 -13.65
N PRO A 87 -12.45 8.61 -12.92
CA PRO A 87 -11.74 9.72 -13.53
C PRO A 87 -10.60 9.22 -14.44
N GLU A 88 -10.05 10.13 -15.24
CA GLU A 88 -8.82 9.84 -15.98
C GLU A 88 -7.66 9.66 -15.00
N ALA A 89 -6.87 8.61 -15.20
CA ALA A 89 -5.63 8.40 -14.48
C ALA A 89 -4.48 8.96 -15.33
N PRO A 90 -3.73 9.97 -14.86
CA PRO A 90 -2.62 10.55 -15.62
C PRO A 90 -1.58 9.51 -16.04
N GLU A 91 -1.41 8.46 -15.23
CA GLU A 91 -0.47 7.37 -15.48
C GLU A 91 -0.91 6.42 -16.61
N TYR A 92 -2.22 6.40 -16.93
CA TYR A 92 -2.82 5.48 -17.91
C TYR A 92 -3.62 6.23 -18.97
N PRO A 93 -2.95 6.85 -19.97
CA PRO A 93 -3.63 7.56 -21.05
C PRO A 93 -4.67 6.68 -21.75
N LYS A 94 -5.88 7.21 -21.94
CA LYS A 94 -7.05 6.55 -22.54
C LYS A 94 -7.74 5.49 -21.67
N PHE A 95 -7.21 5.16 -20.50
CA PHE A 95 -7.87 4.26 -19.55
C PHE A 95 -8.38 5.04 -18.34
N ARG A 96 -9.50 4.60 -17.78
CA ARG A 96 -10.13 5.19 -16.60
C ARG A 96 -10.10 4.18 -15.47
N THR A 97 -9.48 4.55 -14.36
CA THR A 97 -9.41 3.72 -13.15
C THR A 97 -9.23 4.63 -11.95
N PHE A 98 -9.80 4.27 -10.80
CA PHE A 98 -9.52 4.97 -9.57
C PHE A 98 -8.08 4.67 -9.13
N THR A 99 -7.38 5.72 -8.70
CA THR A 99 -6.06 5.67 -8.08
C THR A 99 -6.11 6.46 -6.77
N GLN A 100 -5.14 6.25 -5.88
CA GLN A 100 -5.06 7.02 -4.64
C GLN A 100 -4.79 8.52 -4.89
N ASP A 101 -4.26 8.87 -6.06
CA ASP A 101 -3.99 10.27 -6.45
C ASP A 101 -5.21 10.95 -7.07
N ASN A 102 -5.98 10.23 -7.91
CA ASN A 102 -7.13 10.81 -8.60
C ASN A 102 -8.44 10.72 -7.82
N PHE A 103 -8.48 10.01 -6.68
CA PHE A 103 -9.68 9.81 -5.87
C PHE A 103 -10.36 11.14 -5.46
N PHE A 104 -9.57 12.19 -5.20
CA PHE A 104 -10.04 13.52 -4.79
C PHE A 104 -10.36 14.47 -5.95
N ASN A 105 -10.20 14.03 -7.22
CA ASN A 105 -10.58 14.83 -8.38
C ASN A 105 -12.10 15.07 -8.45
N ASN A 106 -12.88 14.24 -7.74
CA ASN A 106 -14.30 14.48 -7.54
C ASN A 106 -14.50 15.60 -6.48
N GLU A 107 -15.16 16.69 -6.89
CA GLU A 107 -15.42 17.84 -6.03
C GLU A 107 -16.26 17.47 -4.80
N LYS A 108 -17.23 16.55 -4.93
CA LYS A 108 -18.07 16.10 -3.80
C LYS A 108 -17.25 15.34 -2.77
N THR A 109 -16.29 14.51 -3.21
CA THR A 109 -15.36 13.82 -2.31
C THR A 109 -14.52 14.81 -1.53
N SER A 110 -13.95 15.81 -2.21
CA SER A 110 -13.12 16.85 -1.58
C SER A 110 -13.91 17.75 -0.61
N LYS A 111 -15.23 17.86 -0.75
CA LYS A 111 -16.12 18.56 0.21
C LYS A 111 -16.34 17.78 1.50
N VAL A 112 -16.25 16.45 1.48
CA VAL A 112 -16.34 15.63 2.70
C VAL A 112 -15.06 15.80 3.53
N THR A 113 -13.90 15.68 2.88
CA THR A 113 -12.60 15.93 3.51
C THR A 113 -11.52 16.15 2.44
N SER A 114 -10.49 16.93 2.78
CA SER A 114 -9.37 17.16 1.87
C SER A 114 -8.36 16.01 1.90
N ALA A 115 -7.71 15.75 0.75
CA ALA A 115 -6.59 14.81 0.66
C ALA A 115 -5.49 15.12 1.68
N ASN A 116 -5.17 16.41 1.89
CA ASN A 116 -4.15 16.84 2.84
C ASN A 116 -4.52 16.57 4.30
N ALA A 117 -5.79 16.72 4.66
CA ALA A 117 -6.25 16.35 6.00
C ALA A 117 -6.11 14.83 6.19
N LEU A 118 -6.53 14.04 5.21
CA LEU A 118 -6.43 12.59 5.24
C LEU A 118 -5.00 12.08 5.33
N ARG A 119 -4.07 12.64 4.54
CA ARG A 119 -2.64 12.27 4.57
C ARG A 119 -2.00 12.44 5.94
N ARG A 120 -2.57 13.28 6.82
CA ARG A 120 -2.03 13.55 8.16
C ARG A 120 -2.66 12.69 9.26
N ARG A 121 -3.96 12.42 9.20
CA ARG A 121 -4.69 11.81 10.33
C ARG A 121 -5.53 10.59 10.00
N GLY A 122 -5.64 10.22 8.72
CA GLY A 122 -6.55 9.15 8.29
C GLY A 122 -8.02 9.57 8.28
N MET A 123 -8.90 8.57 8.14
CA MET A 123 -10.35 8.72 8.25
C MET A 123 -10.81 8.37 9.67
N ASN A 124 -11.80 9.10 10.16
CA ASN A 124 -12.52 8.83 11.42
C ASN A 124 -13.99 8.62 11.12
#